data_AF-A0A9Q4AZ94-F1
#
_entry.id   AF-A0A9Q4AZ94-F1
#
_cell.length_a   1.000
_cell.length_b   1.000
_cell.length_c   1.000
_cell.angle_alpha   90.00
_cell.angle_beta   90.00
_cell.angle_gamma   90.00
#
_symmetry.space_group_name_H-M   'P 1'
#
loop_
_entity.id
_entity.type
_entity.pdbx_description
1 polymer ?
#
loop_
_entity_poly.entity_id
_entity_poly.type
_entity_poly.pdbx_seq_one_letter_code
_entity_poly.pdbx_strand_id
1 'polypeptide(L)'
;MERNKLIILIAGSVILVILLFLLIVLERAENTENSGPSTSGDNTGTELESSDTDSNTGTSNNISESAIDDSVLIESDEELRQYAQEAISNTSFNKQAEELTQETLYDHALLYQRYTFLFEDQAAEEGSAEDDARWMSLEIKAWYDLAQEKYGFSYEPEDLAAFVENDSDTEEETSTRLLLEELASINDNLYYRQLEFHYLRPYIWATIKDDVAKENGEDPDDDLTYLYYDIDQQVMEKLMESHPELIDTN
;
A
#
# COMPACT_ATOMS: atom_id res chain seq x y z
N MET A 1 31.69 -20.14 -1.90
CA MET A 1 31.33 -20.90 -0.67
C MET A 1 30.70 -22.22 -1.08
N GLU A 2 31.09 -23.33 -0.46
CA GLU A 2 30.66 -24.67 -0.88
C GLU A 2 29.14 -24.81 -0.84
N ARG A 3 28.55 -25.20 -1.98
CA ARG A 3 27.11 -25.22 -2.30
C ARG A 3 26.22 -25.86 -1.22
N ASN A 4 26.76 -26.76 -0.41
CA ASN A 4 26.04 -27.40 0.69
C ASN A 4 25.70 -26.43 1.83
N LYS A 5 26.50 -25.38 2.06
CA LYS A 5 26.22 -24.36 3.08
C LYS A 5 25.13 -23.40 2.62
N LEU A 6 25.04 -23.12 1.32
CA LEU A 6 24.00 -22.27 0.74
C LEU A 6 22.62 -22.93 0.81
N ILE A 7 22.55 -24.23 0.52
CA ILE A 7 21.30 -25.00 0.58
C ILE A 7 20.76 -25.09 2.01
N ILE A 8 21.63 -25.28 3.01
CA ILE A 8 21.22 -25.29 4.43
C ILE A 8 20.70 -23.92 4.87
N LEU A 9 21.28 -22.83 4.35
CA LEU A 9 20.88 -21.47 4.69
C LEU A 9 19.51 -21.12 4.09
N ILE A 10 19.28 -21.51 2.83
CA ILE A 10 17.99 -21.36 2.14
C ILE A 10 16.91 -22.22 2.83
N ALA A 11 17.21 -23.48 3.13
CA ALA A 11 16.26 -24.36 3.82
C ALA A 11 15.93 -23.86 5.24
N GLY A 12 16.92 -23.29 5.95
CA GLY A 12 16.71 -22.68 7.26
C GLY A 12 15.83 -21.44 7.21
N SER A 13 16.00 -20.58 6.20
CA SER A 13 15.18 -19.40 5.97
C SER A 13 13.71 -19.77 5.72
N VAL A 14 13.46 -20.75 4.85
CA VAL A 14 12.09 -21.21 4.53
C VAL A 14 11.39 -21.77 5.76
N ILE A 15 12.09 -22.54 6.61
CA ILE A 15 11.52 -23.06 7.86
C ILE A 15 11.19 -21.92 8.83
N LEU A 16 12.01 -20.86 8.87
CA LEU A 16 11.80 -19.69 9.72
C LEU A 16 10.54 -18.90 9.30
N VAL A 17 10.34 -18.71 7.99
CA VAL A 17 9.15 -18.05 7.44
C VAL A 17 7.88 -18.84 7.78
N ILE A 18 7.92 -20.17 7.64
CA ILE A 18 6.78 -21.04 7.98
C ILE A 18 6.46 -20.98 9.49
N LEU A 19 7.48 -20.96 10.36
CA LEU A 19 7.29 -20.84 11.81
C LEU A 19 6.74 -19.46 12.21
N LEU A 20 7.19 -18.39 11.55
CA LEU A 20 6.67 -17.04 11.77
C LEU A 20 5.18 -16.95 11.39
N PHE A 21 4.81 -17.57 10.26
CA PHE A 21 3.43 -17.65 9.81
C PHE A 21 2.54 -18.43 10.79
N LEU A 22 3.04 -19.56 11.33
CA LEU A 22 2.31 -20.34 12.33
C LEU A 22 2.09 -19.57 13.64
N LEU A 23 3.04 -18.70 14.06
CA LEU A 23 2.86 -17.85 15.24
C LEU A 23 1.73 -16.85 15.05
N ILE A 24 1.65 -16.19 13.88
CA ILE A 24 0.59 -15.22 13.56
C ILE A 24 -0.79 -15.89 13.56
N VAL A 25 -0.88 -17.12 13.05
CA VAL A 25 -2.13 -17.89 13.05
C VAL A 25 -2.55 -18.30 14.46
N LEU A 26 -1.61 -18.72 15.32
CA LEU A 26 -1.90 -19.07 16.71
C LEU A 26 -2.30 -17.84 17.54
N GLU A 27 -1.67 -16.69 17.31
CA GLU A 27 -2.00 -15.43 18.00
C GLU A 27 -3.39 -14.91 17.60
N ARG A 28 -3.83 -15.12 16.34
CA ARG A 28 -5.21 -14.86 15.92
C ARG A 28 -6.23 -15.82 16.55
N ALA A 29 -5.85 -17.07 16.80
CA ALA A 29 -6.75 -18.04 17.42
C ALA A 29 -6.98 -17.77 18.92
N GLU A 30 -6.00 -17.22 19.63
CA GLU A 30 -6.10 -16.96 21.09
C GLU A 30 -6.95 -15.72 21.43
N ASN A 31 -7.12 -14.78 20.48
CA ASN A 31 -7.89 -13.55 20.68
C ASN A 31 -9.41 -13.68 20.43
N THR A 32 -9.92 -14.88 20.12
CA THR A 32 -11.37 -15.09 19.84
C THR A 32 -12.17 -15.61 21.04
N GLU A 33 -11.54 -15.95 22.18
CA GLU A 33 -12.24 -16.38 23.40
C GLU A 33 -12.18 -15.33 24.52
N ASN A 34 -12.92 -14.22 24.39
CA ASN A 34 -13.32 -13.45 25.58
C ASN A 34 -14.68 -12.75 25.40
N SER A 35 -15.76 -13.55 25.36
CA SER A 35 -17.12 -13.03 25.58
C SER A 35 -17.38 -12.92 27.09
N GLY A 36 -17.17 -11.72 27.64
CA GLY A 36 -17.56 -11.37 29.01
C GLY A 36 -19.08 -11.18 29.16
N PRO A 37 -19.69 -11.51 30.32
CA PRO A 37 -21.13 -11.70 30.43
C PRO A 37 -21.92 -10.38 30.56
N SER A 38 -23.07 -10.36 29.88
CA SER A 38 -24.12 -9.35 30.00
C SER A 38 -24.74 -9.37 31.40
N THR A 39 -24.88 -8.22 32.05
CA THR A 39 -25.63 -8.07 33.31
C THR A 39 -26.83 -7.16 33.11
N SER A 40 -28.03 -7.78 33.13
CA SER A 40 -29.28 -7.12 33.49
C SER A 40 -29.59 -7.48 34.95
N GLY A 41 -29.93 -6.51 35.79
CA GLY A 41 -30.27 -6.76 37.19
C GLY A 41 -30.57 -5.50 37.99
N ASP A 42 -31.86 -5.20 38.08
CA ASP A 42 -32.54 -4.14 38.82
C ASP A 42 -32.47 -4.30 40.36
N ASN A 43 -32.53 -3.17 41.09
CA ASN A 43 -33.15 -2.92 42.42
C ASN A 43 -32.36 -2.12 43.48
N THR A 44 -32.90 -0.91 43.74
CA THR A 44 -33.28 -0.29 45.04
C THR A 44 -32.26 -0.03 46.17
N GLY A 45 -32.25 1.23 46.67
CA GLY A 45 -32.15 1.49 48.13
C GLY A 45 -31.35 2.71 48.63
N THR A 46 -31.99 3.89 48.66
CA THR A 46 -32.16 4.80 49.84
C THR A 46 -30.97 5.50 50.56
N GLU A 47 -30.96 6.85 50.40
CA GLU A 47 -30.76 7.99 51.34
C GLU A 47 -29.40 8.38 52.03
N LEU A 48 -29.08 9.69 51.84
CA LEU A 48 -28.64 10.78 52.77
C LEU A 48 -27.30 10.59 53.55
N GLU A 49 -26.44 11.57 53.86
CA GLU A 49 -26.50 13.04 54.00
C GLU A 49 -25.07 13.66 54.13
N SER A 50 -24.90 14.90 53.67
CA SER A 50 -24.04 16.04 54.12
C SER A 50 -22.57 15.89 54.62
N SER A 51 -21.65 16.71 54.07
CA SER A 51 -21.08 17.90 54.77
C SER A 51 -20.12 18.70 53.88
N ASP A 52 -20.30 20.02 53.89
CA ASP A 52 -19.43 21.06 53.32
C ASP A 52 -18.02 21.09 53.92
N THR A 53 -17.01 21.60 53.19
CA THR A 53 -16.19 22.79 53.56
C THR A 53 -15.02 23.03 52.59
N ASP A 54 -14.84 24.33 52.31
CA ASP A 54 -13.86 25.08 51.51
C ASP A 54 -12.36 24.68 51.45
N SER A 55 -11.82 24.91 50.24
CA SER A 55 -10.66 25.76 49.88
C SER A 55 -9.27 25.57 50.52
N ASN A 56 -8.29 25.36 49.62
CA ASN A 56 -7.04 26.13 49.42
C ASN A 56 -5.71 25.35 49.44
N THR A 57 -4.97 25.47 48.32
CA THR A 57 -3.50 25.50 48.13
C THR A 57 -2.59 24.47 48.80
N GLY A 58 -1.81 23.75 47.99
CA GLY A 58 -0.53 23.21 48.44
C GLY A 58 0.04 22.10 47.55
N THR A 59 0.88 22.50 46.58
CA THR A 59 2.07 21.80 46.09
C THR A 59 2.05 20.26 46.12
N SER A 60 1.93 19.64 44.94
CA SER A 60 2.45 18.29 44.70
C SER A 60 3.37 18.32 43.47
N ASN A 61 4.67 18.24 43.75
CA ASN A 61 5.68 17.83 42.79
C ASN A 61 5.86 16.31 42.91
N ASN A 62 6.12 15.67 41.75
CA ASN A 62 6.46 14.27 41.52
C ASN A 62 5.27 13.29 41.65
N ILE A 63 4.88 12.55 40.63
CA ILE A 63 5.69 11.86 39.62
C ILE A 63 4.96 11.97 38.27
N SER A 64 5.48 12.75 37.32
CA SER A 64 5.14 12.55 35.91
C SER A 64 5.90 11.33 35.47
N GLU A 65 5.20 10.20 35.52
CA GLU A 65 5.47 9.03 34.70
C GLU A 65 5.69 9.56 33.28
N SER A 66 6.91 9.40 32.76
CA SER A 66 7.20 9.61 31.35
C SER A 66 6.29 8.67 30.58
N ALA A 67 5.12 9.17 30.20
CA ALA A 67 4.47 8.74 28.99
C ALA A 67 5.54 8.92 27.91
N ILE A 68 6.08 7.79 27.45
CA ILE A 68 6.72 7.73 26.16
C ILE A 68 5.59 8.16 25.22
N ASP A 69 5.65 9.42 24.83
CA ASP A 69 4.85 9.98 23.75
C ASP A 69 5.36 9.30 22.49
N ASP A 70 4.85 8.09 22.26
CA ASP A 70 4.89 7.43 20.96
C ASP A 70 3.82 8.10 20.08
N SER A 71 3.90 9.43 19.99
CA SER A 71 3.26 10.14 18.90
C SER A 71 4.04 9.72 17.67
N VAL A 72 3.56 8.67 17.00
CA VAL A 72 3.66 8.63 15.55
C VAL A 72 3.26 10.03 15.11
N LEU A 73 4.23 10.81 14.63
CA LEU A 73 3.99 12.15 14.13
C LEU A 73 3.18 11.95 12.86
N ILE A 74 1.86 11.86 13.01
CA ILE A 74 0.95 11.84 11.86
C ILE A 74 1.13 13.21 11.22
N GLU A 75 1.74 13.25 10.05
CA GLU A 75 1.93 14.47 9.28
C GLU A 75 0.57 15.11 9.06
N SER A 76 0.49 16.42 9.26
CA SER A 76 -0.76 17.13 8.99
C SER A 76 -1.05 17.14 7.49
N ASP A 77 -2.33 17.18 7.10
CA ASP A 77 -2.73 17.33 5.69
C ASP A 77 -2.03 18.52 5.00
N GLU A 78 -1.74 19.59 5.74
CA GLU A 78 -1.04 20.77 5.22
C GLU A 78 0.44 20.47 4.93
N GLU A 79 1.12 19.71 5.79
CA GLU A 79 2.51 19.28 5.55
C GLU A 79 2.58 18.31 4.36
N LEU A 80 1.66 17.33 4.29
CA LEU A 80 1.57 16.42 3.15
C LEU A 80 1.31 17.15 1.82
N ARG A 81 0.46 18.19 1.81
CA ARG A 81 0.29 19.04 0.62
C ARG A 81 1.56 19.78 0.25
N GLN A 82 2.29 20.31 1.23
CA GLN A 82 3.58 20.97 0.97
C GLN A 82 4.59 20.01 0.38
N TYR A 83 4.65 18.77 0.86
CA TYR A 83 5.49 17.72 0.29
C TYR A 83 5.07 17.35 -1.13
N ALA A 84 3.77 17.23 -1.41
CA ALA A 84 3.27 16.98 -2.76
C ALA A 84 3.69 18.11 -3.73
N GLN A 85 3.51 19.37 -3.32
CA GLN A 85 3.92 20.53 -4.11
C GLN A 85 5.43 20.59 -4.34
N GLU A 86 6.22 20.26 -3.31
CA GLU A 86 7.68 20.18 -3.41
C GLU A 86 8.09 19.08 -4.39
N ALA A 87 7.54 17.88 -4.27
CA ALA A 87 7.82 16.76 -5.17
C ALA A 87 7.43 17.08 -6.62
N ILE A 88 6.27 17.68 -6.86
CA ILE A 88 5.80 18.12 -8.18
C ILE A 88 6.71 19.20 -8.78
N SER A 89 7.26 20.09 -7.95
CA SER A 89 8.17 21.14 -8.39
C SER A 89 9.56 20.60 -8.72
N ASN A 90 10.02 19.62 -7.95
CA ASN A 90 11.38 19.06 -8.07
C ASN A 90 11.48 17.88 -9.04
N THR A 91 10.34 17.29 -9.42
CA THR A 91 10.29 16.21 -10.42
C THR A 91 10.11 16.79 -11.82
N SER A 92 11.03 16.44 -12.71
CA SER A 92 10.92 16.80 -14.13
C SER A 92 10.08 15.75 -14.84
N PHE A 93 8.76 15.95 -14.90
CA PHE A 93 7.84 15.07 -15.61
C PHE A 93 6.99 15.82 -16.64
N ASN A 94 6.38 15.07 -17.57
CA ASN A 94 5.49 15.64 -18.58
C ASN A 94 4.14 16.08 -17.98
N LYS A 95 4.01 17.36 -17.65
CA LYS A 95 2.77 17.97 -17.12
C LYS A 95 1.59 18.02 -18.10
N GLN A 96 1.78 17.56 -19.34
CA GLN A 96 0.78 17.50 -20.39
C GLN A 96 0.60 16.07 -20.90
N ALA A 97 0.94 15.05 -20.09
CA ALA A 97 0.77 13.66 -20.47
C ALA A 97 -0.71 13.29 -20.59
N GLU A 98 -1.12 12.81 -21.77
CA GLU A 98 -2.52 12.44 -22.08
C GLU A 98 -2.74 10.94 -22.21
N GLU A 99 -1.66 10.17 -22.41
CA GLU A 99 -1.74 8.74 -22.70
C GLU A 99 -0.99 7.90 -21.66
N LEU A 100 -1.48 6.67 -21.43
CA LEU A 100 -0.77 5.64 -20.69
C LEU A 100 0.44 5.18 -21.54
N THR A 101 1.63 5.64 -21.18
CA THR A 101 2.89 5.20 -21.78
C THR A 101 3.86 4.77 -20.69
N GLN A 102 4.87 3.98 -21.05
CA GLN A 102 5.93 3.60 -20.11
C GLN A 102 6.67 4.82 -19.55
N GLU A 103 6.92 5.85 -20.38
CA GLU A 103 7.54 7.10 -19.93
C GLU A 103 6.67 7.81 -18.89
N THR A 104 5.36 7.85 -19.11
CA THR A 104 4.44 8.48 -18.16
C THR A 104 4.32 7.68 -16.85
N LEU A 105 4.29 6.35 -16.92
CA LEU A 105 4.35 5.50 -15.72
C LEU A 105 5.64 5.73 -14.93
N TYR A 106 6.78 5.86 -15.61
CA TYR A 106 8.07 6.15 -14.99
C TYR A 106 8.08 7.52 -14.30
N ASP A 107 7.61 8.56 -15.00
CA ASP A 107 7.50 9.91 -14.48
C ASP A 107 6.68 9.97 -13.17
N HIS A 108 5.53 9.29 -13.16
CA HIS A 108 4.63 9.25 -12.01
C HIS A 108 5.14 8.35 -10.87
N ALA A 109 5.83 7.24 -11.20
CA ALA A 109 6.53 6.44 -10.20
C ALA A 109 7.64 7.24 -9.51
N LEU A 110 8.45 7.98 -10.28
CA LEU A 110 9.52 8.81 -9.75
C LEU A 110 8.98 9.96 -8.90
N LEU A 111 7.89 10.59 -9.35
CA LEU A 111 7.18 11.61 -8.56
C LEU A 111 6.74 11.04 -7.21
N TYR A 112 6.11 9.86 -7.20
CA TYR A 112 5.63 9.22 -5.99
C TYR A 112 6.78 8.88 -5.03
N GLN A 113 7.87 8.29 -5.53
CA GLN A 113 9.06 8.01 -4.72
C GLN A 113 9.62 9.29 -4.07
N ARG A 114 9.72 10.38 -4.84
CA ARG A 114 10.19 11.67 -4.32
C ARG A 114 9.22 12.28 -3.31
N TYR A 115 7.93 12.04 -3.45
CA TYR A 115 6.92 12.46 -2.50
C TYR A 115 7.04 11.68 -1.19
N THR A 116 7.12 10.35 -1.24
CA THR A 116 7.27 9.51 -0.03
C THR A 116 8.55 9.81 0.73
N PHE A 117 9.66 10.09 0.04
CA PHE A 117 10.91 10.50 0.71
C PHE A 117 10.82 11.79 1.54
N LEU A 118 9.81 12.63 1.33
CA LEU A 118 9.68 13.88 2.08
C LEU A 118 9.05 13.70 3.46
N PHE A 119 8.30 12.62 3.67
CA PHE A 119 7.63 12.34 4.95
C PHE A 119 7.99 10.99 5.56
N GLU A 120 8.51 10.04 4.78
CA GLU A 120 9.10 8.83 5.35
C GLU A 120 10.55 9.11 5.79
N ASP A 121 10.93 8.69 6.99
CA ASP A 121 12.32 8.74 7.51
C ASP A 121 13.22 7.69 6.83
N GLN A 122 13.14 7.60 5.50
CA GLN A 122 13.99 6.77 4.67
C GLN A 122 15.21 7.61 4.24
N ALA A 123 16.40 7.17 4.67
CA ALA A 123 17.63 7.71 4.12
C ALA A 123 17.73 7.28 2.65
N ALA A 124 17.44 8.20 1.72
CA ALA A 124 17.56 7.94 0.29
C ALA A 124 19.00 7.56 -0.08
N GLU A 125 19.19 6.36 -0.63
CA GLU A 125 20.42 6.04 -1.36
C GLU A 125 20.36 6.72 -2.73
N GLU A 126 21.38 7.51 -3.08
CA GLU A 126 21.45 8.22 -4.37
C GLU A 126 21.34 7.21 -5.53
N GLY A 127 20.29 7.34 -6.36
CA GLY A 127 19.99 6.46 -7.50
C GLY A 127 18.95 5.35 -7.23
N SER A 128 18.54 5.11 -5.99
CA SER A 128 17.48 4.13 -5.66
C SER A 128 16.13 4.53 -6.25
N ALA A 129 15.75 5.80 -6.13
CA ALA A 129 14.47 6.33 -6.60
C ALA A 129 14.24 6.11 -8.10
N GLU A 130 15.25 6.40 -8.93
CA GLU A 130 15.18 6.23 -10.37
C GLU A 130 15.17 4.76 -10.79
N ASP A 131 15.96 3.92 -10.13
CA ASP A 131 15.98 2.48 -10.42
C ASP A 131 14.66 1.81 -10.00
N ASP A 132 14.11 2.17 -8.84
CA ASP A 132 12.82 1.69 -8.35
C ASP A 132 11.68 2.17 -9.24
N ALA A 133 11.65 3.46 -9.61
CA ALA A 133 10.67 4.00 -10.55
C ALA A 133 10.73 3.31 -11.92
N ARG A 134 11.95 3.00 -12.41
CA ARG A 134 12.13 2.23 -13.64
C ARG A 134 11.51 0.85 -13.51
N TRP A 135 11.81 0.12 -12.43
CA TRP A 135 11.25 -1.21 -12.18
C TRP A 135 9.71 -1.19 -12.09
N MET A 136 9.15 -0.29 -11.29
CA MET A 136 7.70 -0.19 -11.11
C MET A 136 6.98 0.14 -12.43
N SER A 137 7.50 1.10 -13.19
CA SER A 137 6.91 1.48 -14.48
C SER A 137 6.88 0.33 -15.48
N LEU A 138 7.93 -0.48 -15.47
CA LEU A 138 8.09 -1.65 -16.34
C LEU A 138 7.17 -2.79 -15.92
N GLU A 139 7.06 -3.07 -14.62
CA GLU A 139 6.14 -4.09 -14.10
C GLU A 139 4.68 -3.76 -14.46
N ILE A 140 4.24 -2.53 -14.20
CA ILE A 140 2.86 -2.09 -14.50
C ILE A 140 2.60 -2.18 -16.01
N LYS A 141 3.56 -1.76 -16.84
CA LYS A 141 3.43 -1.86 -18.30
C LYS A 141 3.38 -3.31 -18.77
N ALA A 142 4.15 -4.21 -18.17
CA ALA A 142 4.16 -5.63 -18.50
C ALA A 142 2.84 -6.32 -18.11
N TRP A 143 2.25 -5.94 -16.97
CA TRP A 143 0.89 -6.34 -16.60
C TRP A 143 -0.14 -5.92 -17.65
N TYR A 144 -0.11 -4.64 -18.05
CA TYR A 144 -0.98 -4.11 -19.08
C TYR A 144 -0.84 -4.86 -20.42
N ASP A 145 0.40 -5.06 -20.88
CA ASP A 145 0.67 -5.73 -22.16
C ASP A 145 0.27 -7.20 -22.16
N LEU A 146 0.53 -7.92 -21.05
CA LEU A 146 0.11 -9.31 -20.91
C LEU A 146 -1.42 -9.43 -20.90
N ALA A 147 -2.11 -8.55 -20.16
CA ALA A 147 -3.57 -8.56 -20.11
C ALA A 147 -4.20 -8.25 -21.47
N GLN A 148 -3.65 -7.27 -22.19
CA GLN A 148 -4.12 -6.91 -23.52
C GLN A 148 -3.88 -8.05 -24.52
N GLU A 149 -2.69 -8.65 -24.52
CA GLU A 149 -2.32 -9.71 -25.47
C GLU A 149 -3.09 -11.01 -25.23
N LYS A 150 -3.21 -11.44 -23.97
CA LYS A 150 -3.75 -12.77 -23.62
C LYS A 150 -5.27 -12.77 -23.41
N TYR A 151 -5.80 -11.72 -22.79
CA TYR A 151 -7.21 -11.65 -22.38
C TYR A 151 -8.00 -10.57 -23.13
N GLY A 152 -7.37 -9.83 -24.05
CA GLY A 152 -8.04 -8.77 -24.82
C GLY A 152 -8.46 -7.59 -23.95
N PHE A 153 -7.76 -7.35 -22.84
CA PHE A 153 -7.99 -6.21 -21.95
C PHE A 153 -7.92 -4.88 -22.72
N SER A 154 -8.87 -3.99 -22.41
CA SER A 154 -8.94 -2.63 -22.93
C SER A 154 -8.99 -1.66 -21.76
N TYR A 155 -8.34 -0.52 -21.91
CA TYR A 155 -8.21 0.48 -20.86
C TYR A 155 -8.82 1.80 -21.29
N GLU A 156 -9.64 2.37 -20.42
CA GLU A 156 -10.13 3.74 -20.48
C GLU A 156 -9.94 4.38 -19.09
N PRO A 157 -9.43 5.61 -18.98
CA PRO A 157 -9.14 6.25 -17.69
C PRO A 157 -10.34 6.36 -16.74
N GLU A 158 -11.53 6.60 -17.29
CA GLU A 158 -12.75 6.75 -16.51
C GLU A 158 -13.18 5.45 -15.83
N ASP A 159 -12.91 4.30 -16.45
CA ASP A 159 -13.24 2.99 -15.87
C ASP A 159 -12.34 2.68 -14.67
N LEU A 160 -11.06 3.09 -14.72
CA LEU A 160 -10.14 2.98 -13.60
C LEU A 160 -10.54 3.90 -12.44
N ALA A 161 -10.91 5.15 -12.72
CA ALA A 161 -11.40 6.05 -11.68
C ALA A 161 -12.66 5.50 -11.01
N ALA A 162 -13.60 4.97 -11.79
CA ALA A 162 -14.80 4.32 -11.26
C ALA A 162 -14.48 3.05 -10.44
N PHE A 163 -13.44 2.28 -10.83
CA PHE A 163 -12.97 1.13 -10.05
C PHE A 163 -12.50 1.58 -8.67
N VAL A 164 -11.65 2.60 -8.59
CA VAL A 164 -11.12 3.12 -7.31
C VAL A 164 -12.22 3.72 -6.43
N GLU A 165 -13.20 4.41 -7.01
CA GLU A 165 -14.33 4.97 -6.24
C GLU A 165 -15.27 3.91 -5.66
N ASN A 166 -15.43 2.76 -6.33
CA ASN A 166 -16.36 1.70 -5.93
C ASN A 166 -15.72 0.60 -5.08
N ASP A 167 -14.40 0.48 -5.10
CA ASP A 167 -13.68 -0.49 -4.30
C ASP A 167 -13.57 0.01 -2.85
N SER A 168 -14.43 -0.53 -1.99
CA SER A 168 -14.49 -0.18 -0.56
C SER A 168 -13.29 -0.66 0.24
N ASP A 169 -12.48 -1.55 -0.34
CA ASP A 169 -11.33 -2.14 0.34
C ASP A 169 -10.04 -1.39 0.01
N THR A 170 -10.03 -0.54 -1.03
CA THR A 170 -8.99 0.47 -1.23
C THR A 170 -9.22 1.67 -0.33
N GLU A 171 -8.77 1.57 0.93
CA GLU A 171 -8.52 2.77 1.73
C GLU A 171 -7.42 3.59 1.02
N GLU A 172 -7.83 4.64 0.30
CA GLU A 172 -6.87 5.58 -0.26
C GLU A 172 -6.12 6.26 0.88
N GLU A 173 -4.82 6.01 0.95
CA GLU A 173 -3.97 6.64 1.94
C GLU A 173 -4.06 8.16 1.80
N THR A 174 -4.16 8.88 2.93
CA THR A 174 -4.33 10.34 2.91
C THR A 174 -3.23 11.03 2.11
N SER A 175 -2.00 10.51 2.16
CA SER A 175 -0.86 10.96 1.36
C SER A 175 -1.14 10.87 -0.15
N THR A 176 -1.61 9.72 -0.65
CA THR A 176 -1.93 9.48 -2.06
C THR A 176 -3.06 10.40 -2.54
N ARG A 177 -4.14 10.52 -1.75
CA ARG A 177 -5.26 11.42 -2.09
C ARG A 177 -4.81 12.86 -2.25
N LEU A 178 -3.97 13.35 -1.34
CA LEU A 178 -3.47 14.73 -1.40
C LEU A 178 -2.58 14.95 -2.62
N LEU A 179 -1.73 14.00 -2.99
CA LEU A 179 -0.94 14.08 -4.22
C LEU A 179 -1.84 14.14 -5.47
N LEU A 180 -2.88 13.31 -5.53
CA LEU A 180 -3.85 13.30 -6.63
C LEU A 180 -4.57 14.65 -6.77
N GLU A 181 -5.01 15.25 -5.66
CA GLU A 181 -5.65 16.56 -5.65
C GLU A 181 -4.72 17.67 -6.20
N GLU A 182 -3.46 17.69 -5.78
CA GLU A 182 -2.48 18.68 -6.26
C GLU A 182 -2.19 18.49 -7.76
N LEU A 183 -2.10 17.25 -8.25
CA LEU A 183 -1.91 16.95 -9.67
C LEU A 183 -3.12 17.37 -10.52
N ALA A 184 -4.35 17.08 -10.05
CA ALA A 184 -5.59 17.50 -10.72
C ALA A 184 -5.67 19.03 -10.85
N SER A 185 -5.19 19.76 -9.85
CA SER A 185 -5.16 21.24 -9.89
C SER A 185 -4.30 21.82 -11.03
N ILE A 186 -3.35 21.03 -11.55
CA ILE A 186 -2.46 21.42 -12.64
C ILE A 186 -3.07 21.01 -13.98
N ASN A 187 -3.50 19.75 -14.10
CA ASN A 187 -4.10 19.17 -15.29
C ASN A 187 -4.83 17.88 -14.90
N ASP A 188 -6.12 17.78 -15.20
CA ASP A 188 -6.96 16.62 -14.91
C ASP A 188 -6.37 15.30 -15.44
N ASN A 189 -5.61 15.32 -16.53
CA ASN A 189 -4.98 14.10 -17.03
C ASN A 189 -3.91 13.54 -16.08
N LEU A 190 -3.24 14.38 -15.30
CA LEU A 190 -2.21 13.94 -14.36
C LEU A 190 -2.79 13.16 -13.18
N TYR A 191 -4.04 13.43 -12.83
CA TYR A 191 -4.80 12.61 -11.87
C TYR A 191 -4.90 11.18 -12.37
N TYR A 192 -5.34 10.98 -13.61
CA TYR A 192 -5.46 9.64 -14.20
C TYR A 192 -4.10 8.94 -14.33
N ARG A 193 -3.05 9.66 -14.73
CA ARG A 193 -1.70 9.08 -14.83
C ARG A 193 -1.16 8.61 -13.47
N GLN A 194 -1.47 9.33 -12.41
CA GLN A 194 -1.09 8.92 -11.06
C GLN A 194 -1.96 7.76 -10.55
N LEU A 195 -3.26 7.73 -10.88
CA LEU A 195 -4.12 6.58 -10.60
C LEU A 195 -3.61 5.31 -11.30
N GLU A 196 -3.18 5.41 -12.56
CA GLU A 196 -2.61 4.28 -13.30
C GLU A 196 -1.41 3.67 -12.56
N PHE A 197 -0.55 4.50 -12.01
CA PHE A 197 0.59 4.04 -11.24
C PHE A 197 0.17 3.23 -9.99
N HIS A 198 -0.86 3.68 -9.25
CA HIS A 198 -1.30 3.02 -8.02
C HIS A 198 -2.22 1.81 -8.25
N TYR A 199 -3.12 1.91 -9.23
CA TYR A 199 -4.31 1.06 -9.29
C TYR A 199 -4.48 0.29 -10.60
N LEU A 200 -3.62 0.50 -11.61
CA LEU A 200 -3.79 -0.21 -12.88
C LEU A 200 -3.65 -1.73 -12.72
N ARG A 201 -2.72 -2.20 -11.90
CA ARG A 201 -2.54 -3.64 -11.65
C ARG A 201 -3.76 -4.30 -10.97
N PRO A 202 -4.27 -3.82 -9.82
CA PRO A 202 -5.47 -4.40 -9.22
C PRO A 202 -6.69 -4.28 -10.14
N TYR A 203 -6.82 -3.17 -10.89
CA TYR A 203 -7.89 -3.01 -11.88
C TYR A 203 -7.82 -4.06 -13.01
N ILE A 204 -6.62 -4.27 -13.58
CA ILE A 204 -6.38 -5.32 -14.58
C ILE A 204 -6.80 -6.68 -14.01
N TRP A 205 -6.34 -7.03 -12.81
CA TRP A 205 -6.67 -8.31 -12.19
C TRP A 205 -8.18 -8.47 -11.99
N ALA A 206 -8.84 -7.47 -11.42
CA ALA A 206 -10.29 -7.48 -11.23
C ALA A 206 -11.06 -7.68 -12.53
N THR A 207 -10.51 -7.21 -13.66
CA THR A 207 -11.11 -7.33 -14.99
C THR A 207 -10.89 -8.71 -15.61
N ILE A 208 -9.70 -9.29 -15.47
CA ILE A 208 -9.34 -10.55 -16.16
C ILE A 208 -9.55 -11.81 -15.31
N LYS A 209 -9.76 -11.68 -13.99
CA LYS A 209 -9.79 -12.82 -13.07
C LYS A 209 -10.79 -13.91 -13.47
N ASP A 210 -11.95 -13.55 -14.01
CA ASP A 210 -13.00 -14.50 -14.40
C ASP A 210 -12.56 -15.35 -15.60
N ASP A 211 -11.88 -14.73 -16.56
CA ASP A 211 -11.31 -15.42 -17.72
C ASP A 211 -10.15 -16.33 -17.30
N VAL A 212 -9.29 -15.85 -16.40
CA VAL A 212 -8.19 -16.64 -15.82
C VAL A 212 -8.73 -17.86 -15.08
N ALA A 213 -9.75 -17.71 -14.23
CA ALA A 213 -10.38 -18.82 -13.52
C ALA A 213 -10.96 -19.86 -14.49
N LYS A 214 -11.69 -19.39 -15.49
CA LYS A 214 -12.32 -20.23 -16.51
C LYS A 214 -11.30 -21.03 -17.33
N GLU A 215 -10.17 -20.43 -17.70
CA GLU A 215 -9.07 -21.13 -18.41
C GLU A 215 -8.45 -22.25 -17.56
N ASN A 216 -8.40 -22.05 -16.24
CA ASN A 216 -7.83 -23.00 -15.29
C ASN A 216 -8.86 -24.01 -14.74
N GLY A 217 -10.14 -23.87 -15.11
CA GLY A 217 -11.22 -24.77 -14.68
C GLY A 217 -11.69 -24.52 -13.24
N GLU A 218 -11.50 -23.30 -12.75
CA GLU A 218 -11.82 -22.86 -11.39
C GLU A 218 -13.07 -21.99 -11.37
N ASP A 219 -13.70 -21.85 -10.20
CA ASP A 219 -14.83 -20.95 -10.00
C ASP A 219 -14.31 -19.50 -9.79
N PRO A 220 -14.79 -18.50 -10.55
CA PRO A 220 -14.41 -17.09 -10.36
C PRO A 220 -14.67 -16.54 -8.95
N ASP A 221 -15.58 -17.16 -8.20
CA ASP A 221 -15.95 -16.76 -6.84
C ASP A 221 -15.02 -17.39 -5.76
N ASP A 222 -14.13 -18.32 -6.13
CA ASP A 222 -13.16 -18.94 -5.21
C ASP A 222 -11.97 -18.01 -4.90
N ASP A 223 -11.12 -18.41 -3.94
CA ASP A 223 -9.85 -17.73 -3.69
C ASP A 223 -8.85 -18.01 -4.81
N LEU A 224 -8.73 -17.06 -5.74
CA LEU A 224 -7.85 -17.11 -6.90
C LEU A 224 -6.45 -16.56 -6.64
N THR A 225 -6.04 -16.37 -5.38
CA THR A 225 -4.74 -15.77 -5.03
C THR A 225 -3.56 -16.50 -5.68
N TYR A 226 -3.62 -17.83 -5.81
CA TYR A 226 -2.54 -18.57 -6.48
C TYR A 226 -2.49 -18.30 -8.00
N LEU A 227 -3.63 -18.06 -8.66
CA LEU A 227 -3.66 -17.68 -10.07
C LEU A 227 -3.15 -16.26 -10.27
N TYR A 228 -3.44 -15.35 -9.33
CA TYR A 228 -2.82 -14.02 -9.33
C TYR A 228 -1.29 -14.12 -9.34
N TYR A 229 -0.71 -14.94 -8.45
CA TYR A 229 0.74 -15.14 -8.41
C TYR A 229 1.29 -15.86 -9.63
N ASP A 230 0.52 -16.75 -10.26
CA ASP A 230 0.91 -17.38 -11.52
C ASP A 230 0.98 -16.36 -12.67
N ILE A 231 0.01 -15.44 -12.74
CA ILE A 231 0.05 -14.32 -13.70
C ILE A 231 1.23 -13.38 -13.39
N ASP A 232 1.47 -13.09 -12.12
CA ASP A 232 2.59 -12.26 -11.70
C ASP A 232 3.95 -12.84 -12.13
N GLN A 233 4.10 -14.16 -12.00
CA GLN A 233 5.28 -14.86 -12.52
C GLN A 233 5.40 -14.75 -14.03
N GLN A 234 4.30 -14.93 -14.78
CA GLN A 234 4.30 -14.76 -16.24
C GLN A 234 4.69 -13.33 -16.64
N VAL A 235 4.21 -12.31 -15.91
CA VAL A 235 4.60 -10.91 -16.13
C VAL A 235 6.09 -10.72 -15.88
N MET A 236 6.61 -11.24 -14.76
CA MET A 236 8.03 -11.11 -14.42
C MET A 236 8.93 -11.85 -15.40
N GLU A 237 8.56 -13.05 -15.84
CA GLU A 237 9.29 -13.79 -16.88
C GLU A 237 9.36 -13.00 -18.19
N LYS A 238 8.21 -12.48 -18.65
CA LYS A 238 8.15 -11.65 -19.86
C LYS A 238 8.98 -10.38 -19.72
N LEU A 239 8.94 -9.75 -18.54
CA LEU A 239 9.73 -8.55 -18.25
C LEU A 239 11.23 -8.84 -18.28
N MET A 240 11.68 -9.93 -17.66
CA MET A 240 13.08 -10.36 -17.66
C MET A 240 13.57 -10.74 -19.06
N GLU A 241 12.70 -11.31 -19.89
CA GLU A 241 13.01 -11.62 -21.30
C GLU A 241 13.16 -10.36 -22.16
N SER A 242 12.32 -9.35 -21.95
CA SER A 242 12.35 -8.09 -22.72
C SER A 242 13.36 -7.08 -22.19
N HIS A 243 13.75 -7.18 -20.91
CA HIS A 243 14.67 -6.27 -20.22
C HIS A 243 15.79 -7.04 -19.48
N PRO A 244 16.67 -7.77 -20.19
CA PRO A 244 17.75 -8.52 -19.57
C PRO A 244 18.73 -7.63 -18.76
N GLU A 245 18.83 -6.35 -19.11
CA GLU A 245 19.65 -5.35 -18.39
C GLU A 245 19.27 -5.19 -16.92
N LEU A 246 18.02 -5.50 -16.57
CA LEU A 246 17.53 -5.44 -15.21
C LEU A 246 18.08 -6.57 -14.32
N ILE A 247 18.54 -7.66 -14.91
CA ILE A 247 19.09 -8.83 -14.21
C ILE A 247 20.58 -8.61 -13.86
N ASP A 248 21.28 -7.84 -14.69
CA ASP A 248 22.74 -7.65 -14.63
C ASP A 248 23.18 -6.52 -13.67
N THR A 249 22.26 -5.88 -12.95
CA THR A 249 22.54 -4.74 -12.04
C THR A 249 22.86 -5.12 -10.58
N ASN A 250 23.16 -6.40 -10.29
CA ASN A 250 23.63 -6.86 -8.96
C ASN A 250 25.16 -6.99 -8.85
#